data_AF-A0A183I778-F1
#
_entry.id   AF-A0A183I778-F1
#
_cell.length_a   1.000
_cell.length_b   1.000
_cell.length_c   1.000
_cell.angle_alpha   90.00
_cell.angle_beta   90.00
_cell.angle_gamma   90.00
#
_symmetry.space_group_name_H-M   'P 1'
#
loop_
_entity.id
_entity.type
_entity.pdbx_description
1 polymer ?
#
loop_
_entity_poly.entity_id
_entity_poly.type
_entity_poly.pdbx_seq_one_letter_code
_entity_poly.pdbx_strand_id
1 'polypeptide(L)'
;MANAEDGRYPSVSTILGCTTSQHLLYRWQLKMIKQLGGLGAFRKYMRVRMQSGTQYHSCLQRILEELRMRGSFPDDVAEQITSEVDVSVANYLSSVLPILRTLGDKNMELERPTSHHGLCYSGRFDAAVTYKFDVSRS
;
A
#
# COMPACT_ATOMS: atom_id res chain seq x y z
N MET A 1 -35.89 10.43 -16.32
CA MET A 1 -34.54 10.40 -15.72
C MET A 1 -34.27 8.97 -15.33
N ALA A 2 -33.46 8.26 -16.11
CA ALA A 2 -33.18 6.85 -15.84
C ALA A 2 -32.30 6.76 -14.59
N ASN A 3 -32.80 6.06 -13.58
CA ASN A 3 -32.00 5.62 -12.43
C ASN A 3 -30.83 4.82 -12.98
N ALA A 4 -29.61 5.36 -12.88
CA ALA A 4 -28.40 4.62 -13.16
C ALA A 4 -28.37 3.43 -12.19
N GLU A 5 -28.42 2.23 -12.74
CA GLU A 5 -28.25 1.00 -12.00
C GLU A 5 -27.03 1.12 -11.10
N ASP A 6 -27.19 0.68 -9.86
CA ASP A 6 -26.20 0.64 -8.78
C ASP A 6 -25.11 -0.42 -9.07
N GLY A 7 -24.55 -0.34 -10.28
CA GLY A 7 -23.57 -1.24 -10.84
C GLY A 7 -22.20 -0.90 -10.29
N ARG A 8 -21.75 -1.68 -9.31
CA ARG A 8 -20.41 -1.55 -8.70
C ARG A 8 -19.33 -1.69 -9.78
N TYR A 9 -18.66 -0.58 -10.14
CA TYR A 9 -17.56 -0.63 -11.11
C TYR A 9 -16.44 -1.58 -10.64
N PRO A 10 -15.84 -2.36 -11.55
CA PRO A 10 -14.70 -3.22 -11.21
C PRO A 10 -13.55 -2.39 -10.65
N SER A 11 -12.83 -2.95 -9.67
CA SER A 11 -11.65 -2.29 -9.11
C SER A 11 -10.48 -2.32 -10.10
N VAL A 12 -9.59 -1.34 -10.04
CA VAL A 12 -8.32 -1.35 -10.80
C VAL A 12 -7.59 -2.69 -10.63
N SER A 13 -7.48 -3.20 -9.40
CA SER A 13 -6.83 -4.47 -9.11
C SER A 13 -7.54 -5.67 -9.74
N THR A 14 -8.88 -5.65 -9.83
CA THR A 14 -9.67 -6.69 -10.51
C THR A 14 -9.38 -6.68 -12.01
N ILE A 15 -9.41 -5.50 -12.63
CA ILE A 15 -9.14 -5.33 -14.07
C ILE A 15 -7.73 -5.84 -14.39
N LEU A 16 -6.71 -5.37 -13.67
CA LEU A 16 -5.33 -5.79 -13.89
C LEU A 16 -5.13 -7.29 -13.63
N GLY A 17 -5.81 -7.84 -12.61
CA GLY A 17 -5.74 -9.26 -12.27
C GLY A 17 -6.26 -10.19 -13.36
N CYS A 18 -7.23 -9.75 -14.17
CA CYS A 18 -7.78 -10.57 -15.26
C CYS A 18 -7.20 -10.25 -16.65
N THR A 19 -6.58 -9.07 -16.84
CA THR A 19 -5.98 -8.69 -18.13
C THR A 19 -4.48 -8.95 -18.23
N THR A 20 -3.78 -9.08 -17.10
CA THR A 20 -2.33 -9.35 -17.09
C THR A 20 -2.05 -10.84 -17.24
N SER A 21 -1.03 -11.21 -18.03
CA SER A 21 -0.56 -12.59 -18.15
C SER A 21 -0.11 -13.16 -16.81
N GLN A 22 -0.76 -14.23 -16.36
CA GLN A 22 -0.50 -14.88 -15.07
C GLN A 22 0.51 -16.03 -15.15
N HIS A 23 1.09 -16.30 -16.32
CA HIS A 23 1.92 -17.49 -16.57
C HIS A 23 3.14 -17.60 -15.65
N LEU A 24 3.90 -16.51 -15.52
CA LEU A 24 5.09 -16.48 -14.67
C LEU A 24 4.73 -16.56 -13.19
N LEU A 25 3.66 -15.87 -12.78
CA LEU A 25 3.17 -15.94 -11.40
C LEU A 25 2.74 -17.36 -11.05
N TYR A 26 2.01 -18.04 -11.95
CA TYR A 26 1.59 -19.42 -11.75
C TYR A 26 2.77 -20.38 -11.63
N ARG A 27 3.79 -20.25 -12.51
CA ARG A 27 5.01 -21.05 -12.41
C ARG A 27 5.75 -20.82 -11.09
N TRP A 28 5.83 -19.57 -10.63
CA TRP A 28 6.40 -19.24 -9.32
C TRP A 28 5.59 -19.88 -8.18
N GLN A 29 4.25 -19.82 -8.22
CA GLN A 29 3.39 -20.45 -7.22
C GLN A 29 3.63 -21.96 -7.13
N LEU A 30 3.71 -22.67 -8.27
CA LEU A 30 4.02 -24.10 -8.28
C LEU A 30 5.38 -24.42 -7.67
N LYS A 31 6.40 -23.61 -7.99
CA LYS A 31 7.74 -23.75 -7.42
C LYS A 31 7.71 -23.55 -5.89
N MET A 32 7.03 -22.51 -5.43
CA MET A 32 6.90 -22.22 -3.99
C MET A 32 6.13 -23.31 -3.24
N ILE A 33 5.04 -23.83 -3.82
CA ILE A 33 4.29 -24.95 -3.23
C ILE A 33 5.20 -26.17 -3.03
N LYS A 34 6.03 -26.49 -4.04
CA LYS A 34 7.01 -27.59 -3.92
C LYS A 34 8.07 -27.29 -2.85
N GLN A 35 8.64 -26.09 -2.84
CA GLN A 35 9.71 -25.70 -1.91
C GLN A 35 9.26 -25.62 -0.45
N LEU A 36 8.04 -25.14 -0.20
CA LEU A 36 7.49 -24.99 1.16
C LEU A 36 6.89 -26.29 1.72
N GLY A 37 6.89 -27.39 0.94
CA GLY A 37 6.36 -28.67 1.40
C GLY A 37 4.84 -28.82 1.27
N GLY A 38 4.22 -28.12 0.31
CA GLY A 38 2.83 -28.33 -0.09
C GLY A 38 1.94 -27.09 0.00
N LEU A 39 0.68 -27.26 -0.44
CA LEU A 39 -0.29 -26.16 -0.57
C LEU A 39 -0.67 -25.52 0.77
N GLY A 40 -0.72 -26.31 1.85
CA GLY A 40 -1.03 -25.81 3.19
C GLY A 40 0.02 -24.81 3.70
N ALA A 41 1.31 -25.16 3.57
CA ALA A 41 2.42 -24.29 3.93
C ALA A 41 2.46 -23.03 3.06
N PHE A 42 2.23 -23.17 1.75
CA PHE A 42 2.13 -22.02 0.85
C PHE A 42 0.98 -21.07 1.23
N ARG A 43 -0.21 -21.59 1.56
CA ARG A 43 -1.34 -20.75 2.04
C ARG A 43 -1.00 -20.02 3.34
N LYS A 44 -0.32 -20.67 4.28
CA LYS A 44 0.15 -20.02 5.52
C LYS A 44 1.15 -18.91 5.21
N TYR A 45 2.12 -19.16 4.34
CA TYR A 45 3.08 -18.17 3.88
C TYR A 45 2.38 -16.95 3.25
N MET A 46 1.43 -17.19 2.34
CA MET A 46 0.67 -16.12 1.70
C MET A 46 -0.15 -15.29 2.70
N ARG A 47 -0.77 -15.93 3.71
CA ARG A 47 -1.50 -15.22 4.76
C ARG A 47 -0.59 -14.28 5.56
N VAL A 48 0.56 -14.78 6.00
CA VAL A 48 1.55 -13.96 6.73
C VAL A 48 2.01 -12.80 5.86
N ARG A 49 2.32 -13.05 4.59
CA ARG A 49 2.72 -11.99 3.65
C ARG A 49 1.66 -10.91 3.49
N MET A 50 0.39 -11.29 3.35
CA MET A 50 -0.71 -10.34 3.26
C MET A 50 -0.89 -9.54 4.56
N GLN A 51 -0.80 -10.21 5.71
CA GLN A 51 -0.89 -9.56 7.01
C GLN A 51 0.22 -8.52 7.22
N SER A 52 1.48 -8.86 6.91
CA SER A 52 2.60 -7.92 6.98
C SER A 52 2.41 -6.72 6.06
N GLY A 53 1.90 -6.94 4.84
CA GLY A 53 1.58 -5.85 3.91
C GLY A 53 0.49 -4.93 4.46
N THR A 54 -0.61 -5.48 4.95
CA THR A 54 -1.69 -4.68 5.57
C THR A 54 -1.19 -3.88 6.76
N GLN A 55 -0.44 -4.51 7.67
CA GLN A 55 0.10 -3.84 8.85
C GLN A 55 1.07 -2.71 8.46
N TYR A 56 1.94 -2.95 7.47
CA TYR A 56 2.83 -1.92 6.93
C TYR A 56 2.07 -0.70 6.42
N HIS A 57 1.04 -0.89 5.57
CA HIS A 57 0.23 0.22 5.07
C HIS A 57 -0.52 0.96 6.19
N SER A 58 -1.06 0.24 7.18
CA SER A 58 -1.71 0.87 8.35
C SER A 58 -0.72 1.73 9.17
N CYS A 59 0.51 1.27 9.35
CA CYS A 59 1.56 2.04 10.03
C CYS A 59 1.94 3.30 9.23
N LEU A 60 2.11 3.17 7.91
CA LEU A 60 2.37 4.32 7.05
C LEU A 60 1.25 5.35 7.09
N GLN A 61 0.01 4.90 7.00
CA GLN A 61 -1.15 5.78 7.09
C GLN A 61 -1.12 6.57 8.39
N ARG A 62 -0.88 5.91 9.54
CA ARG A 62 -0.79 6.58 10.85
C ARG A 62 0.34 7.61 10.91
N ILE A 63 1.52 7.30 10.38
CA ILE A 63 2.65 8.26 10.32
C ILE A 63 2.30 9.46 9.44
N LEU A 64 1.68 9.23 8.29
CA LEU A 64 1.30 10.28 7.34
C LEU A 64 0.16 11.16 7.87
N GLU A 65 -0.79 10.58 8.61
CA GLU A 65 -1.83 11.32 9.32
C GLU A 65 -1.24 12.26 10.36
N GLU A 66 -0.26 11.80 11.15
CA GLU A 66 0.46 12.63 12.12
C GLU A 66 1.29 13.72 11.44
N LEU A 67 1.99 13.42 10.34
CA LEU A 67 2.70 14.42 9.53
C LEU A 67 1.73 15.52 9.06
N ARG A 68 0.56 15.14 8.56
CA ARG A 68 -0.49 16.07 8.12
C ARG A 68 -1.00 16.94 9.27
N MET A 69 -1.12 16.40 10.48
CA MET A 69 -1.59 17.15 11.65
C MET A 69 -0.53 18.10 12.23
N ARG A 70 0.73 17.67 12.29
CA ARG A 70 1.82 18.42 12.92
C ARG A 70 2.46 19.45 12.01
N GLY A 71 2.39 19.27 10.70
CA GLY A 71 3.11 20.12 9.73
C GLY A 71 4.61 19.81 9.65
N SER A 72 5.10 18.87 10.44
CA SER A 72 6.49 18.39 10.48
C SER A 72 6.52 16.88 10.66
N PHE A 73 7.64 16.26 10.31
CA PHE A 73 7.76 14.80 10.38
C PHE A 73 7.73 14.31 11.84
N PRO A 74 6.87 13.33 12.19
CA PRO A 74 6.70 12.85 13.56
C PRO A 74 7.71 11.73 13.88
N ASP A 75 8.98 12.08 14.08
CA ASP A 75 10.04 11.09 14.37
C ASP A 75 9.75 10.23 15.60
N ASP A 76 9.17 10.83 16.65
CA ASP A 76 8.73 10.15 17.89
C ASP A 76 7.67 9.07 17.60
N VAL A 77 6.68 9.38 16.78
CA VAL A 77 5.62 8.42 16.42
C VAL A 77 6.17 7.33 15.51
N ALA A 78 7.02 7.71 14.55
CA ALA A 78 7.63 6.76 13.64
C ALA A 78 8.52 5.75 14.41
N GLU A 79 9.30 6.21 15.38
CA GLU A 79 10.12 5.36 16.25
C GLU A 79 9.25 4.44 17.12
N GLN A 80 8.23 5.00 17.78
CA GLN A 80 7.28 4.22 18.59
C GLN A 80 6.64 3.10 17.76
N ILE A 81 6.02 3.44 16.61
CA ILE A 81 5.35 2.46 15.76
C ILE A 81 6.33 1.38 15.28
N THR A 82 7.54 1.78 14.89
CA THR A 82 8.56 0.83 14.42
C THR A 82 8.97 -0.15 15.53
N SER A 83 8.98 0.27 16.80
CA SER A 83 9.30 -0.59 17.94
C SER A 83 8.18 -1.57 18.35
N GLU A 84 6.93 -1.29 17.99
CA GLU A 84 5.75 -2.06 18.41
C GLU A 84 5.34 -3.16 17.41
N VAL A 85 5.84 -3.12 16.17
CA VAL A 85 5.46 -4.06 15.11
C VAL A 85 6.44 -5.22 14.96
N ASP A 86 6.01 -6.28 14.26
CA ASP A 86 6.87 -7.39 13.90
C ASP A 86 8.14 -6.93 13.17
N VAL A 87 9.28 -7.57 13.43
CA VAL A 87 10.60 -7.23 12.86
C VAL A 87 10.56 -7.08 11.34
N SER A 88 9.80 -7.93 10.64
CA SER A 88 9.65 -7.83 9.19
C SER A 88 9.02 -6.50 8.73
N VAL A 89 8.01 -6.02 9.45
CA VAL A 89 7.32 -4.75 9.18
C VAL A 89 8.19 -3.58 9.61
N ALA A 90 8.84 -3.68 10.78
CA ALA A 90 9.78 -2.66 11.28
C ALA A 90 10.91 -2.38 10.28
N ASN A 91 11.44 -3.42 9.63
CA ASN A 91 12.46 -3.27 8.60
C ASN A 91 11.93 -2.53 7.36
N TYR A 92 10.72 -2.84 6.90
CA TYR A 92 10.10 -2.09 5.80
C TYR A 92 9.87 -0.62 6.18
N LEU A 93 9.37 -0.35 7.39
CA LEU A 93 9.17 1.02 7.89
C LEU A 93 10.49 1.80 7.92
N SER A 94 11.50 1.23 8.57
CA SER A 94 12.83 1.82 8.67
C SER A 94 13.43 2.15 7.31
N SER A 95 13.22 1.27 6.31
CA SER A 95 13.72 1.49 4.95
C SER A 95 13.10 2.71 4.25
N VAL A 96 11.85 3.07 4.60
CA VAL A 96 11.13 4.17 3.96
C VAL A 96 11.12 5.47 4.76
N LEU A 97 11.49 5.46 6.04
CA LEU A 97 11.55 6.68 6.86
C LEU A 97 12.32 7.84 6.20
N PRO A 98 13.49 7.63 5.54
CA PRO A 98 14.18 8.71 4.83
C PRO A 98 13.34 9.34 3.73
N ILE A 99 12.53 8.54 3.02
CA ILE A 99 11.63 9.01 1.97
C ILE A 99 10.46 9.77 2.60
N LEU A 100 9.86 9.24 3.67
CA LEU A 100 8.71 9.89 4.31
C LEU A 100 9.06 11.28 4.87
N ARG A 101 10.30 11.47 5.34
CA ARG A 101 10.82 12.78 5.79
C ARG A 101 10.88 13.83 4.66
N THR A 102 10.97 13.40 3.40
CA THR A 102 10.97 14.29 2.23
C THR A 102 9.57 14.64 1.74
N LEU A 103 8.51 14.17 2.41
CA LEU A 103 7.14 14.43 1.97
C LEU A 103 6.63 15.80 2.42
N GLY A 104 5.72 16.33 1.60
CA GLY A 104 4.89 17.47 1.91
C GLY A 104 3.87 17.16 2.99
N ASP A 105 3.63 18.14 3.84
CA ASP A 105 2.67 18.15 4.94
C ASP A 105 1.29 18.70 4.50
N LYS A 106 1.22 19.33 3.31
CA LYS A 106 0.01 19.98 2.78
C LYS A 106 -0.63 19.18 1.65
N ASN A 107 -1.95 19.32 1.50
CA ASN A 107 -2.76 18.74 0.42
C ASN A 107 -2.59 17.21 0.29
N MET A 108 -2.51 16.52 1.41
CA MET A 108 -2.35 15.07 1.44
C MET A 108 -3.71 14.36 1.51
N GLU A 109 -3.93 13.42 0.59
CA GLU A 109 -5.05 12.49 0.64
C GLU A 109 -4.54 11.07 0.88
N LEU A 110 -5.18 10.33 1.78
CA LEU A 110 -4.76 8.99 2.20
C LEU A 110 -5.94 8.02 2.06
N GLU A 111 -5.67 6.82 1.52
CA GLU A 111 -6.61 5.68 1.43
C GLU A 111 -8.00 6.06 0.86
N ARG A 112 -8.06 7.02 -0.06
CA ARG A 112 -9.33 7.58 -0.53
C ARG A 112 -9.94 6.70 -1.63
N PRO A 113 -11.22 6.30 -1.51
CA PRO A 113 -11.94 5.67 -2.60
C PRO A 113 -12.14 6.64 -3.77
N THR A 114 -11.92 6.17 -4.99
CA THR A 114 -12.10 6.93 -6.22
C THR A 114 -12.85 6.12 -7.27
N SER A 115 -13.56 6.81 -8.16
CA SER A 115 -14.29 6.21 -9.28
C SER A 115 -14.14 7.08 -10.51
N HIS A 116 -13.95 6.44 -11.67
CA HIS A 116 -13.87 7.12 -12.95
C HIS A 116 -15.07 6.74 -13.80
N HIS A 117 -16.17 7.50 -13.70
CA HIS A 117 -17.44 7.18 -14.37
C HIS A 117 -17.31 7.04 -15.89
N GLY A 118 -16.52 7.90 -16.56
CA GLY A 118 -16.33 7.81 -18.02
C GLY A 118 -15.52 6.60 -18.50
N LEU A 119 -14.80 5.92 -17.59
CA LEU A 119 -13.99 4.73 -17.88
C LEU A 119 -14.51 3.51 -17.10
N CYS A 120 -15.61 3.65 -16.37
CA CYS A 120 -16.30 2.60 -15.63
C CYS A 120 -15.42 1.75 -14.71
N TYR A 121 -14.48 2.34 -13.97
CA TYR A 121 -13.68 1.64 -12.94
C TYR A 121 -13.69 2.37 -11.60
N SER A 122 -13.38 1.62 -10.53
CA SER A 122 -13.19 2.15 -9.18
C SER A 122 -11.83 1.75 -8.60
N GLY A 123 -11.39 2.40 -7.53
CA GLY A 123 -10.15 2.06 -6.86
C GLY A 123 -9.99 2.75 -5.52
N ARG A 124 -8.88 2.44 -4.86
CA ARG A 124 -8.40 3.14 -3.67
C ARG A 124 -6.90 3.32 -3.87
N PHE A 125 -6.42 4.55 -3.77
CA PHE A 125 -4.99 4.82 -3.78
C PHE A 125 -4.47 4.91 -2.36
N ASP A 126 -3.22 4.53 -2.14
CA ASP A 126 -2.62 4.51 -0.80
C ASP A 126 -2.42 5.93 -0.27
N ALA A 127 -1.75 6.79 -1.06
CA ALA A 127 -1.54 8.20 -0.74
C ALA A 127 -1.37 9.06 -1.99
N ALA A 128 -1.88 10.28 -1.94
CA ALA A 128 -1.54 11.38 -2.85
C ALA A 128 -0.88 12.47 -2.01
N VAL A 129 0.41 12.69 -2.23
CA VAL A 129 1.27 13.56 -1.43
C VAL A 129 2.30 14.24 -2.30
N THR A 130 2.62 15.50 -2.00
CA THR A 130 3.68 16.23 -2.70
C THR A 130 5.04 15.74 -2.22
N TYR A 131 5.95 15.42 -3.14
CA TYR A 131 7.34 15.10 -2.81
C TYR A 131 8.17 16.40 -2.80
N LYS A 132 8.86 16.71 -1.70
CA LYS A 132 9.76 17.88 -1.62
C LYS A 132 11.09 17.52 -2.28
N PHE A 133 11.23 17.82 -3.57
CA PHE A 133 12.55 17.83 -4.20
C PHE A 133 13.25 19.15 -3.85
N ASP A 134 14.34 19.06 -3.10
CA ASP A 134 15.20 20.20 -2.83
C ASP A 134 16.10 20.45 -4.06
N VAL A 135 15.75 21.43 -4.90
CA VAL A 135 16.51 21.82 -6.11
C VAL A 135 17.63 22.83 -5.75
N SER A 136 18.18 22.75 -4.55
CA SER A 136 19.17 23.72 -4.03
C SER A 136 20.63 23.25 -4.11
N ARG A 137 20.91 22.20 -4.90
CA ARG A 137 22.29 21.79 -5.25
C ARG A 137 22.48 21.75 -6.77
N SER A 138 22.61 22.93 -7.37
CA SER A 138 23.19 23.14 -8.71
C SER A 138 24.20 24.27 -8.63
#